data_AF-T1BS77-F1
#
_entry.id   AF-T1BS77-F1
#
_cell.length_a   1.000
_cell.length_b   1.000
_cell.length_c   1.000
_cell.angle_alpha   90.00
_cell.angle_beta   90.00
_cell.angle_gamma   90.00
#
_symmetry.space_group_name_H-M   'P 1'
#
loop_
_entity.id
_entity.type
_entity.pdbx_description
1 polymer ?
#
loop_
_entity_poly.entity_id
_entity_poly.type
_entity_poly.pdbx_seq_one_letter_code
_entity_poly.pdbx_strand_id
1 'polypeptide(L)'
;TGFMRGKTADGQWREGPFRPFHPNEEYWPDYTESDAWQATFNVMQDVQGLIDLYGGDEPFIAKLDALFTAPSHIRNYDVDITGMVGQDAQGNEPSNHIPYLYPFAGAAWKTQYWIRKVLALYNNTPNGIPGNDDIGQISSCFAMGAMGFYPVNAATGVYVIGSPLVNRAKIHNPAAGTTFSIIAE
;
A
#
# COMPACT_ATOMS: atom_id res chain seq x y z
N THR A 1 -2.15 -17.50 -11.44
CA THR A 1 -1.33 -17.03 -10.30
C THR A 1 -2.03 -15.94 -9.51
N GLY A 2 -2.82 -15.05 -10.15
CA GLY A 2 -3.47 -13.94 -9.44
C GLY A 2 -2.48 -12.83 -9.08
N PHE A 3 -1.46 -12.61 -9.90
CA PHE A 3 -0.42 -11.59 -9.74
C PHE A 3 -0.10 -10.97 -11.10
N MET A 4 0.25 -9.69 -11.11
CA MET A 4 0.91 -9.03 -12.25
C MET A 4 2.28 -9.67 -12.46
N ARG A 5 2.63 -9.94 -13.72
CA ARG A 5 3.83 -10.73 -14.07
C ARG A 5 4.47 -10.22 -15.36
N GLY A 6 5.79 -10.26 -15.40
CA GLY A 6 6.56 -9.95 -16.60
C GLY A 6 6.32 -10.95 -17.73
N LYS A 7 6.28 -10.43 -18.95
CA LYS A 7 6.30 -11.21 -20.19
C LYS A 7 7.56 -10.91 -20.99
N THR A 8 8.03 -11.91 -21.72
CA THR A 8 9.08 -11.76 -22.74
C THR A 8 8.51 -11.10 -24.00
N ALA A 9 9.39 -10.68 -24.92
CA ALA A 9 9.00 -9.97 -26.14
C ALA A 9 8.09 -10.80 -27.07
N ASP A 10 8.17 -12.13 -26.99
CA ASP A 10 7.31 -13.10 -27.69
C ASP A 10 6.01 -13.44 -26.91
N GLY A 11 5.72 -12.72 -25.83
CA GLY A 11 4.47 -12.81 -25.08
C GLY A 11 4.36 -13.96 -24.09
N GLN A 12 5.43 -14.75 -23.90
CA GLN A 12 5.47 -15.80 -22.90
C GLN A 12 5.66 -15.19 -21.50
N TRP A 13 5.14 -15.88 -20.47
CA TRP A 13 5.48 -15.51 -19.10
C TRP A 13 6.98 -15.68 -18.91
N ARG A 14 7.62 -14.75 -18.20
CA ARG A 14 9.05 -14.81 -17.90
C ARG A 14 9.32 -15.86 -16.83
N GLU A 15 9.05 -17.14 -17.10
CA GLU A 15 9.29 -18.25 -16.17
C GLU A 15 9.94 -19.43 -16.91
N GLY A 16 10.63 -20.29 -16.18
CA GLY A 16 11.28 -21.47 -16.77
C GLY A 16 11.76 -22.46 -15.72
N PRO A 17 12.28 -23.63 -16.13
CA PRO A 17 12.70 -24.68 -15.21
C PRO A 17 13.79 -24.25 -14.22
N PHE A 18 14.59 -23.24 -14.58
CA PHE A 18 15.63 -22.65 -13.73
C PHE A 18 15.22 -21.30 -13.10
N ARG A 19 14.00 -20.83 -13.36
CA ARG A 19 13.39 -19.64 -12.76
C ARG A 19 11.89 -19.88 -12.54
N PRO A 20 11.50 -20.69 -11.54
CA PRO A 20 10.10 -20.81 -11.15
C PRO A 20 9.58 -19.47 -10.63
N PHE A 21 8.28 -19.19 -10.83
CA PHE A 21 7.67 -17.99 -10.29
C PHE A 21 7.47 -18.10 -8.77
N HIS A 22 8.07 -17.16 -8.03
CA HIS A 22 7.83 -16.94 -6.62
C HIS A 22 7.21 -15.54 -6.43
N PRO A 23 6.00 -15.42 -5.85
CA PRO A 23 5.36 -14.11 -5.70
C PRO A 23 6.02 -13.23 -4.64
N ASN A 24 6.74 -13.83 -3.70
CA ASN A 24 7.50 -13.16 -2.63
C ASN A 24 8.99 -13.07 -2.95
N GLU A 25 9.35 -12.96 -4.23
CA GLU A 25 10.72 -12.78 -4.68
C GLU A 25 10.83 -11.45 -5.37
N GLU A 26 11.77 -10.62 -4.90
CA GLU A 26 12.16 -9.45 -5.65
C GLU A 26 12.89 -9.90 -6.91
N TYR A 27 12.40 -9.43 -8.05
CA TYR A 27 13.03 -9.69 -9.33
C TYR A 27 13.03 -8.39 -10.12
N TRP A 28 14.15 -7.68 -10.01
CA TRP A 28 14.35 -6.35 -10.57
C TRP A 28 13.84 -6.15 -12.02
N PRO A 29 14.04 -7.10 -12.95
CA PRO A 29 13.55 -6.93 -14.31
C PRO A 29 12.02 -6.88 -14.46
N ASP A 30 11.27 -7.36 -13.46
CA ASP A 30 9.80 -7.36 -13.47
C ASP A 30 9.21 -6.39 -12.42
N TYR A 31 9.88 -6.20 -11.27
CA TYR A 31 9.41 -5.38 -10.15
C TYR A 31 10.57 -4.56 -9.58
N THR A 32 10.38 -3.26 -9.38
CA THR A 32 11.39 -2.36 -8.80
C THR A 32 11.18 -2.29 -7.28
N GLU A 33 12.19 -2.66 -6.48
CA GLU A 33 12.21 -2.57 -5.01
C GLU A 33 10.96 -3.16 -4.35
N SER A 34 10.42 -4.21 -4.98
CA SER A 34 9.17 -4.86 -4.62
C SER A 34 9.13 -6.27 -5.22
N ASP A 35 8.12 -7.02 -4.83
CA ASP A 35 7.76 -8.31 -5.40
C ASP A 35 6.36 -8.27 -6.02
N ALA A 36 5.88 -9.44 -6.44
CA ALA A 36 4.59 -9.53 -7.10
C ALA A 36 3.43 -9.20 -6.14
N TRP A 37 3.57 -9.42 -4.83
CA TRP A 37 2.54 -9.06 -3.84
C TRP A 37 2.28 -7.57 -3.82
N GLN A 38 3.32 -6.74 -3.72
CA GLN A 38 3.13 -5.29 -3.69
C GLN A 38 2.78 -4.76 -5.09
N ALA A 39 3.55 -5.12 -6.11
CA ALA A 39 3.42 -4.54 -7.45
C ALA A 39 2.05 -4.77 -8.11
N THR A 40 1.36 -5.86 -7.76
CA THR A 40 0.06 -6.21 -8.34
C THR A 40 -1.04 -5.19 -8.05
N PHE A 41 -0.90 -4.39 -6.99
CA PHE A 41 -1.89 -3.39 -6.59
C PHE A 41 -1.61 -1.97 -7.13
N ASN A 42 -0.56 -1.81 -7.96
CA ASN A 42 -0.17 -0.51 -8.54
C ASN A 42 -1.03 -0.11 -9.75
N VAL A 43 -2.36 -0.09 -9.55
CA VAL A 43 -3.37 0.31 -10.54
C VAL A 43 -4.28 1.40 -9.93
N MET A 44 -3.66 2.38 -9.27
CA MET A 44 -4.35 3.45 -8.53
C MET A 44 -5.29 4.29 -9.41
N GLN A 45 -5.02 4.34 -10.71
CA GLN A 45 -5.84 5.04 -11.70
C GLN A 45 -7.17 4.34 -12.03
N ASP A 46 -7.26 3.02 -11.80
CA ASP A 46 -8.42 2.21 -12.15
C ASP A 46 -8.58 1.02 -11.19
N VAL A 47 -8.91 1.34 -9.93
CA VAL A 47 -9.12 0.32 -8.89
C VAL A 47 -10.32 -0.57 -9.22
N GLN A 48 -11.36 -0.02 -9.88
CA GLN A 48 -12.52 -0.81 -10.30
C GLN A 48 -12.13 -1.84 -11.38
N GLY A 49 -11.36 -1.44 -12.39
CA GLY A 49 -10.85 -2.39 -13.39
C GLY A 49 -9.98 -3.48 -12.77
N LEU A 50 -9.20 -3.17 -11.74
CA LEU A 50 -8.45 -4.18 -10.97
C LEU A 50 -9.39 -5.14 -10.21
N ILE A 51 -10.43 -4.62 -9.55
CA ILE A 51 -11.46 -5.42 -8.87
C ILE A 51 -12.13 -6.38 -9.86
N ASP A 52 -12.54 -5.88 -11.02
CA ASP A 52 -13.18 -6.67 -12.07
C ASP A 52 -12.24 -7.77 -12.60
N LEU A 53 -10.93 -7.48 -12.74
CA LEU A 53 -9.92 -8.45 -13.15
C LEU A 53 -9.77 -9.61 -12.15
N TYR A 54 -10.03 -9.36 -10.86
CA TYR A 54 -10.06 -10.39 -9.84
C TYR A 54 -11.38 -11.18 -9.78
N GLY A 55 -12.41 -10.74 -10.51
CA GLY A 55 -13.73 -11.34 -10.49
C GLY A 55 -14.70 -10.69 -9.51
N GLY A 56 -14.46 -9.44 -9.12
CA GLY A 56 -15.35 -8.65 -8.28
C GLY A 56 -14.82 -8.43 -6.85
N ASP A 57 -15.68 -7.84 -6.02
CA ASP A 57 -15.33 -7.35 -4.69
C ASP A 57 -14.77 -8.44 -3.77
N GLU A 58 -15.46 -9.58 -3.65
CA GLU A 58 -15.05 -10.65 -2.73
C GLU A 58 -13.69 -11.26 -3.07
N PRO A 59 -13.39 -11.67 -4.32
CA PRO A 59 -12.04 -12.12 -4.69
C PRO A 59 -10.96 -11.07 -4.49
N PHE A 60 -11.24 -9.80 -4.78
CA PHE A 60 -10.30 -8.71 -4.59
C PHE A 60 -9.98 -8.50 -3.10
N ILE A 61 -11.01 -8.48 -2.25
CA ILE A 61 -10.86 -8.42 -0.79
C ILE A 61 -10.05 -9.61 -0.29
N ALA A 62 -10.34 -10.83 -0.76
CA ALA A 62 -9.59 -12.02 -0.36
C ALA A 62 -8.10 -11.92 -0.76
N LYS A 63 -7.81 -11.30 -1.91
CA LYS A 63 -6.43 -11.05 -2.35
C LYS A 63 -5.72 -10.04 -1.46
N LEU A 64 -6.38 -8.97 -1.03
CA LEU A 64 -5.85 -8.01 -0.06
C LEU A 64 -5.64 -8.68 1.32
N ASP A 65 -6.61 -9.44 1.82
CA ASP A 65 -6.46 -10.19 3.07
C ASP A 65 -5.26 -11.13 3.02
N ALA A 66 -5.06 -11.81 1.89
CA ALA A 66 -3.92 -12.70 1.69
C ALA A 66 -2.57 -11.94 1.75
N LEU A 67 -2.50 -10.70 1.23
CA LEU A 67 -1.31 -9.86 1.36
C LEU A 67 -0.98 -9.57 2.84
N PHE A 68 -1.95 -9.12 3.64
CA PHE A 68 -1.69 -8.75 5.04
C PHE A 68 -1.48 -9.95 5.98
N THR A 69 -1.89 -11.16 5.58
CA THR A 69 -1.78 -12.38 6.41
C THR A 69 -0.69 -13.34 5.95
N ALA A 70 -0.13 -13.17 4.76
CA ALA A 70 0.98 -13.99 4.26
C ALA A 70 2.25 -13.79 5.11
N PRO A 71 3.15 -14.79 5.20
CA PRO A 71 4.42 -14.63 5.90
C PRO A 71 5.24 -13.48 5.29
N SER A 72 5.83 -12.63 6.13
CA SER A 72 6.62 -11.46 5.70
C SER A 72 7.98 -11.77 5.07
N HIS A 73 8.28 -13.04 4.79
CA HIS A 73 9.55 -13.41 4.19
C HIS A 73 9.56 -13.06 2.69
N ILE A 74 10.57 -12.31 2.27
CA ILE A 74 10.89 -12.01 0.88
C ILE A 74 12.21 -12.68 0.50
N ARG A 75 12.28 -13.16 -0.73
CA ARG A 75 13.44 -13.83 -1.33
C ARG A 75 14.21 -12.83 -2.17
N ASN A 76 15.54 -12.92 -2.13
CA ASN A 76 16.45 -12.15 -2.98
C ASN A 76 16.18 -10.63 -2.95
N TYR A 77 15.82 -10.11 -1.77
CA TYR A 77 15.36 -8.74 -1.60
C TYR A 77 16.48 -7.77 -1.24
N ASP A 78 16.31 -6.51 -1.65
CA ASP A 78 17.16 -5.38 -1.29
C ASP A 78 16.83 -4.86 0.12
N VAL A 79 17.77 -4.11 0.71
CA VAL A 79 17.65 -3.61 2.09
C VAL A 79 16.48 -2.65 2.31
N ASP A 80 15.90 -2.12 1.24
CA ASP A 80 14.86 -1.09 1.29
C ASP A 80 13.44 -1.67 1.48
N ILE A 81 13.25 -3.00 1.31
CA ILE A 81 11.94 -3.64 1.55
C ILE A 81 11.77 -3.97 3.05
N THR A 82 11.21 -3.00 3.78
CA THR A 82 11.12 -3.01 5.24
C THR A 82 9.71 -2.63 5.72
N GLY A 83 9.48 -2.63 7.05
CA GLY A 83 8.18 -2.25 7.62
C GLY A 83 7.04 -3.22 7.28
N MET A 84 7.29 -4.52 7.39
CA MET A 84 6.38 -5.55 6.91
C MET A 84 5.12 -5.74 7.79
N VAL A 85 3.93 -5.73 7.18
CA VAL A 85 2.67 -6.25 7.74
C VAL A 85 2.16 -7.36 6.82
N GLY A 86 2.55 -8.60 7.11
CA GLY A 86 2.43 -9.66 6.12
C GLY A 86 3.36 -9.38 4.94
N GLN A 87 2.85 -9.38 3.72
CA GLN A 87 3.57 -9.00 2.48
C GLN A 87 3.44 -7.51 2.13
N ASP A 88 2.76 -6.71 2.96
CA ASP A 88 2.69 -5.25 2.84
C ASP A 88 3.98 -4.61 3.35
N ALA A 89 4.79 -4.00 2.49
CA ALA A 89 6.10 -3.43 2.85
C ALA A 89 6.00 -1.91 3.00
N GLN A 90 5.64 -1.42 4.19
CA GLN A 90 5.32 0.00 4.43
C GLN A 90 6.54 0.90 4.58
N GLY A 91 7.74 0.32 4.64
CA GLY A 91 9.00 1.06 4.55
C GLY A 91 9.35 1.52 3.13
N ASN A 92 8.55 1.15 2.11
CA ASN A 92 8.77 1.53 0.72
C ASN A 92 7.47 2.01 0.04
N GLU A 93 7.56 2.89 -0.96
CA GLU A 93 6.41 3.54 -1.60
C GLU A 93 5.39 2.62 -2.27
N PRO A 94 5.79 1.50 -2.94
CA PRO A 94 4.84 0.65 -3.67
C PRO A 94 3.69 0.10 -2.83
N SER A 95 3.81 0.10 -1.49
CA SER A 95 2.80 -0.44 -0.58
C SER A 95 1.90 0.61 0.09
N ASN A 96 2.28 1.88 0.11
CA ASN A 96 1.65 2.85 1.03
C ASN A 96 0.15 3.08 0.79
N HIS A 97 -0.33 2.90 -0.44
CA HIS A 97 -1.75 3.03 -0.79
C HIS A 97 -2.56 1.75 -0.57
N ILE A 98 -1.92 0.57 -0.48
CA ILE A 98 -2.60 -0.74 -0.46
C ILE A 98 -3.65 -0.86 0.65
N PRO A 99 -3.39 -0.44 1.91
CA PRO A 99 -4.40 -0.50 2.98
C PRO A 99 -5.68 0.27 2.66
N TYR A 100 -5.63 1.25 1.76
CA TYR A 100 -6.75 2.11 1.37
C TYR A 100 -7.57 1.55 0.19
N LEU A 101 -7.30 0.33 -0.26
CA LEU A 101 -8.02 -0.27 -1.40
C LEU A 101 -9.34 -0.97 -1.02
N TYR A 102 -9.52 -1.41 0.23
CA TYR A 102 -10.76 -2.07 0.65
C TYR A 102 -12.06 -1.26 0.47
N PRO A 103 -12.11 0.09 0.61
CA PRO A 103 -13.35 0.83 0.48
C PRO A 103 -13.89 0.78 -0.96
N PHE A 104 -13.01 0.62 -1.96
CA PHE A 104 -13.40 0.48 -3.36
C PHE A 104 -14.19 -0.82 -3.61
N ALA A 105 -14.01 -1.84 -2.77
CA ALA A 105 -14.75 -3.10 -2.79
C ALA A 105 -15.79 -3.20 -1.65
N GLY A 106 -16.19 -2.07 -1.04
CA GLY A 106 -17.22 -2.05 0.00
C GLY A 106 -16.79 -2.54 1.39
N ALA A 107 -15.50 -2.77 1.64
CA ALA A 107 -14.98 -3.31 2.90
C ALA A 107 -14.18 -2.26 3.73
N ALA A 108 -14.65 -1.03 3.81
CA ALA A 108 -13.93 0.09 4.45
C ALA A 108 -13.47 -0.16 5.91
N TRP A 109 -14.18 -1.00 6.67
CA TRP A 109 -13.78 -1.38 8.03
C TRP A 109 -12.44 -2.14 8.07
N LYS A 110 -12.07 -2.87 7.00
CA LYS A 110 -10.78 -3.53 6.89
C LYS A 110 -9.65 -2.54 6.68
N THR A 111 -9.88 -1.48 5.89
CA THR A 111 -8.95 -0.35 5.77
C THR A 111 -8.68 0.28 7.13
N GLN A 112 -9.74 0.55 7.90
CA GLN A 112 -9.60 1.11 9.25
C GLN A 112 -8.75 0.20 10.15
N TYR A 113 -9.00 -1.11 10.12
CA TYR A 113 -8.21 -2.09 10.89
C TYR A 113 -6.73 -2.11 10.48
N TRP A 114 -6.44 -2.27 9.18
CA TRP A 114 -5.06 -2.44 8.70
C TRP A 114 -4.24 -1.16 8.79
N ILE A 115 -4.82 0.02 8.54
CA ILE A 115 -4.11 1.29 8.74
C ILE A 115 -3.64 1.44 10.19
N ARG A 116 -4.45 1.04 11.17
CA ARG A 116 -4.04 1.11 12.58
C ARG A 116 -2.87 0.18 12.90
N LYS A 117 -2.72 -0.93 12.17
CA LYS A 117 -1.56 -1.84 12.28
C LYS A 117 -0.33 -1.26 11.58
N VAL A 118 -0.50 -0.75 10.36
CA VAL A 118 0.56 -0.11 9.57
C VAL A 118 1.14 1.10 10.31
N LEU A 119 0.30 2.00 10.82
CA LEU A 119 0.77 3.18 11.53
C LEU A 119 1.43 2.84 12.89
N ALA A 120 1.23 1.63 13.43
CA ALA A 120 1.91 1.18 14.64
C ALA A 120 3.38 0.78 14.40
N LEU A 121 3.83 0.73 13.14
CA LEU A 121 5.25 0.57 12.81
C LEU A 121 6.06 1.81 13.19
N TYR A 122 5.41 2.98 13.25
CA TYR A 122 6.05 4.25 13.57
C TYR A 122 6.21 4.43 15.08
N ASN A 123 7.33 5.00 15.50
CA ASN A 123 7.57 5.33 16.90
C ASN A 123 8.52 6.54 17.04
N ASN A 124 8.77 6.98 18.28
CA ASN A 124 9.57 8.16 18.58
C ASN A 124 11.04 7.86 18.92
N THR A 125 11.55 6.67 18.60
CA THR A 125 12.96 6.31 18.75
C THR A 125 13.76 6.70 17.51
N PRO A 126 15.11 6.68 17.55
CA PRO A 126 15.93 6.97 16.36
C PRO A 126 15.64 6.09 15.14
N ASN A 127 15.12 4.87 15.33
CA ASN A 127 14.70 3.95 14.26
C ASN A 127 13.16 3.95 14.13
N GLY A 128 12.54 5.12 14.29
CA GLY A 128 11.11 5.28 14.41
C GLY A 128 10.32 5.24 13.09
N ILE A 129 11.00 5.20 11.95
CA ILE A 129 10.42 5.17 10.61
C ILE A 129 10.60 3.75 10.06
N PRO A 130 9.58 3.14 9.43
CA PRO A 130 9.62 1.74 9.00
C PRO A 130 10.61 1.42 7.88
N GLY A 131 11.16 2.44 7.22
CA GLY A 131 12.12 2.36 6.12
C GLY A 131 12.80 3.72 5.89
N ASN A 132 13.33 3.95 4.68
CA ASN A 132 13.86 5.25 4.29
C ASN A 132 12.74 6.30 4.31
N ASP A 133 13.03 7.54 4.69
CA ASP A 133 11.98 8.58 4.75
C ASP A 133 11.65 9.17 3.37
N ASP A 134 12.53 8.95 2.39
CA ASP A 134 12.44 9.42 1.01
C ASP A 134 11.98 10.87 0.88
N ILE A 135 12.75 11.74 1.53
CA ILE A 135 12.55 13.20 1.50
C ILE A 135 11.16 13.59 2.03
N GLY A 136 10.68 12.85 3.04
CA GLY A 136 9.42 13.10 3.72
C GLY A 136 8.21 12.37 3.10
N GLN A 137 8.41 11.47 2.15
CA GLN A 137 7.35 10.66 1.56
C GLN A 137 6.71 9.72 2.61
N ILE A 138 7.52 8.96 3.34
CA ILE A 138 7.02 8.03 4.38
C ILE A 138 6.44 8.81 5.57
N SER A 139 7.10 9.89 6.01
CA SER A 139 6.55 10.81 7.01
C SER A 139 5.20 11.43 6.60
N SER A 140 5.04 11.78 5.32
CA SER A 140 3.76 12.30 4.80
C SER A 140 2.66 11.24 4.82
N CYS A 141 2.99 9.99 4.49
CA CYS A 141 2.06 8.86 4.60
C CYS A 141 1.57 8.68 6.04
N PHE A 142 2.48 8.76 7.03
CA PHE A 142 2.09 8.76 8.45
C PHE A 142 1.18 9.93 8.81
N ALA A 143 1.53 11.16 8.43
CA ALA A 143 0.74 12.35 8.78
C ALA A 143 -0.69 12.26 8.22
N MET A 144 -0.83 11.86 6.95
CA MET A 144 -2.12 11.68 6.29
C MET A 144 -2.93 10.56 6.95
N GLY A 145 -2.32 9.40 7.18
CA GLY A 145 -2.96 8.28 7.89
C GLY A 145 -3.39 8.64 9.31
N ALA A 146 -2.56 9.38 10.07
CA ALA A 146 -2.88 9.84 11.41
C ALA A 146 -4.06 10.83 11.44
N MET A 147 -4.20 11.64 10.38
CA MET A 147 -5.37 12.50 10.15
C MET A 147 -6.60 11.71 9.66
N GLY A 148 -6.43 10.48 9.19
CA GLY A 148 -7.51 9.57 8.84
C GLY A 148 -7.95 9.61 7.38
N PHE A 149 -7.12 10.08 6.45
CA PHE A 149 -7.40 10.00 5.01
C PHE A 149 -6.12 9.96 4.17
N TYR A 150 -6.21 9.47 2.94
CA TYR A 150 -5.05 9.31 2.06
C TYR A 150 -5.38 9.48 0.57
N PRO A 151 -4.50 10.11 -0.23
CA PRO A 151 -4.71 10.29 -1.66
C PRO A 151 -4.21 9.05 -2.43
N VAL A 152 -5.04 8.00 -2.53
CA VAL A 152 -4.68 6.78 -3.29
C VAL A 152 -4.31 7.10 -4.74
N ASN A 153 -5.01 8.03 -5.37
CA ASN A 153 -4.63 8.59 -6.65
C ASN A 153 -4.43 10.11 -6.51
N ALA A 154 -3.17 10.52 -6.39
CA ALA A 154 -2.78 11.91 -6.18
C ALA A 154 -3.21 12.88 -7.30
N ALA A 155 -3.56 12.38 -8.49
CA ALA A 155 -3.97 13.22 -9.62
C ALA A 155 -5.48 13.57 -9.63
N THR A 156 -6.27 12.97 -8.73
CA THR A 156 -7.74 13.11 -8.76
C THR A 156 -8.31 14.15 -7.81
N GLY A 157 -7.52 14.59 -6.81
CA GLY A 157 -8.03 15.39 -5.70
C GLY A 157 -9.00 14.64 -4.77
N VAL A 158 -9.11 13.31 -4.91
CA VAL A 158 -9.93 12.44 -4.05
C VAL A 158 -9.07 11.84 -2.94
N TYR A 159 -9.58 11.90 -1.71
CA TYR A 159 -8.96 11.30 -0.53
C TYR A 159 -9.84 10.18 0.02
N VAL A 160 -9.24 9.02 0.24
CA VAL A 160 -9.91 7.84 0.80
C VAL A 160 -9.87 7.92 2.32
N ILE A 161 -11.01 7.71 2.97
CA ILE A 161 -11.10 7.72 4.43
C ILE A 161 -10.45 6.47 5.01
N GLY A 162 -9.55 6.67 5.98
CA GLY A 162 -8.90 5.65 6.78
C GLY A 162 -9.45 5.61 8.22
N SER A 163 -8.55 5.55 9.19
CA SER A 163 -8.87 5.63 10.63
C SER A 163 -7.92 6.61 11.32
N PRO A 164 -8.39 7.76 11.80
CA PRO A 164 -7.52 8.74 12.46
C PRO A 164 -6.88 8.18 13.74
N LEU A 165 -5.68 8.66 14.08
CA LEU A 165 -4.96 8.36 15.32
C LEU A 165 -5.17 9.42 16.41
N VAL A 166 -5.61 10.61 16.02
CA VAL A 166 -5.78 11.76 16.91
C VAL A 166 -7.26 12.10 17.07
N ASN A 167 -7.64 12.53 18.27
CA ASN A 167 -9.02 12.98 18.53
C ASN A 167 -9.35 14.28 17.80
N ARG A 168 -8.34 15.08 17.45
CA ARG A 168 -8.51 16.34 16.73
C ARG A 168 -7.27 16.71 15.92
N ALA A 169 -7.46 17.13 14.68
CA ALA A 169 -6.44 17.77 13.84
C ALA A 169 -7.02 18.97 13.11
N LYS A 170 -6.15 19.93 12.73
CA LYS A 170 -6.53 21.12 11.96
C LYS A 170 -5.49 21.38 10.88
N ILE A 171 -5.94 21.55 9.64
CA ILE A 171 -5.09 21.94 8.51
C ILE A 171 -5.48 23.35 8.12
N HIS A 172 -4.52 24.27 8.23
CA HIS A 172 -4.71 25.66 7.81
C HIS A 172 -4.23 25.83 6.37
N ASN A 173 -5.09 26.39 5.51
CA ASN A 173 -4.72 26.80 4.17
C ASN A 173 -4.45 28.32 4.18
N PRO A 174 -3.17 28.75 4.19
CA PRO A 174 -2.83 30.17 4.26
C PRO A 174 -3.25 30.94 2.99
N ALA A 175 -3.29 30.29 1.83
CA ALA A 175 -3.67 30.94 0.57
C ALA A 175 -5.17 31.30 0.54
N ALA A 176 -6.02 30.45 1.13
CA ALA A 176 -7.45 30.67 1.21
C ALA A 176 -7.91 31.30 2.54
N GLY A 177 -7.04 31.38 3.55
CA GLY A 177 -7.39 31.82 4.90
C GLY A 177 -8.37 30.87 5.62
N THR A 178 -8.49 29.62 5.17
CA THR A 178 -9.45 28.64 5.69
C THR A 178 -8.79 27.58 6.56
N THR A 179 -9.57 26.89 7.38
CA THR A 179 -9.10 25.80 8.23
C THR A 179 -10.02 24.60 8.10
N PHE A 180 -9.47 23.45 7.70
CA PHE A 180 -10.15 22.17 7.73
C PHE A 180 -9.93 21.50 9.11
N SER A 181 -11.00 21.13 9.81
CA SER A 181 -10.92 20.52 11.14
C SER A 181 -11.41 19.07 11.11
N ILE A 182 -10.63 18.18 11.71
CA ILE A 182 -10.91 16.75 11.85
C ILE A 182 -11.17 16.49 13.33
N ILE A 183 -12.22 15.74 13.63
CA ILE A 183 -12.63 15.37 14.99
C ILE A 183 -12.95 13.87 14.98
N ALA A 184 -12.36 13.12 15.92
CA ALA A 184 -12.63 11.71 16.16
C ALA A 184 -12.96 11.53 17.66
N GLU A 185 -14.10 10.91 17.95
CA GLU A 185 -14.64 10.69 19.31
C GLU A 185 -14.62 9.21 19.68
#